data_AF-A0A1G2KVU1-F1
#
_entry.id   AF-A0A1G2KVU1-F1
#
_cell.length_a   1.000
_cell.length_b   1.000
_cell.length_c   1.000
_cell.angle_alpha   90.00
_cell.angle_beta   90.00
_cell.angle_gamma   90.00
#
_symmetry.space_group_name_H-M   'P 1'
#
loop_
_entity.id
_entity.type
_entity.pdbx_description
1 polymer ?
#
loop_
_entity_poly.entity_id
_entity_poly.type
_entity_poly.pdbx_seq_one_letter_code
_entity_poly.pdbx_strand_id
1 'polypeptide(L)'
;MLGGITKNTSRSMHKPRLLWAGLLLEKKLFWCTMIVRMDISYIRVAAGTKNTLKLGAISNAFYKAGLFIEMEGHDVPSDVPKQPFTRSEVREGARARAMRAMEANTGAQLGIGIETGIICDGHGPRLPGLTSDGDAHFEIACCIIVDRNLRLVGEGWSAAIETPKKVIALMMNENLKSYMAVARLTGKSDADTIHYYTGGRTDRETVLSDAVFLALARVYLNPEAYQ
;
A
#
# COMPACT_ATOMS: atom_id res chain seq x y z
N MET A 1 -11.79 -89.32 19.61
CA MET A 1 -12.11 -89.93 18.31
C MET A 1 -11.14 -89.35 17.30
N LEU A 2 -10.13 -90.11 16.85
CA LEU A 2 -10.17 -90.89 15.60
C LEU A 2 -10.48 -89.96 14.41
N GLY A 3 -9.66 -89.75 13.39
CA GLY A 3 -8.38 -90.25 12.87
C GLY A 3 -8.11 -89.32 11.66
N GLY A 4 -6.90 -89.04 11.20
CA GLY A 4 -5.87 -89.95 10.75
C GLY A 4 -5.59 -89.66 9.25
N ILE A 5 -4.32 -89.83 8.84
CA ILE A 5 -3.86 -90.17 7.47
C ILE A 5 -3.76 -88.95 6.50
N THR A 6 -2.65 -88.60 5.81
CA THR A 6 -1.32 -89.20 5.56
C THR A 6 -0.29 -88.22 5.00
N LYS A 7 0.97 -88.44 5.43
CA LYS A 7 2.30 -88.34 4.79
C LYS A 7 2.49 -87.93 3.31
N ASN A 8 3.64 -87.23 3.14
CA ASN A 8 4.65 -87.25 2.06
C ASN A 8 4.32 -86.52 0.74
N THR A 9 5.21 -85.81 0.03
CA THR A 9 6.69 -85.87 -0.07
C THR A 9 7.24 -84.61 -0.75
N SER A 10 8.39 -84.13 -0.27
CA SER A 10 9.58 -83.55 -0.95
C SER A 10 9.53 -82.51 -2.08
N ARG A 11 10.42 -81.51 -1.87
CA ARG A 11 11.27 -80.74 -2.81
C ARG A 11 10.66 -79.56 -3.58
N SER A 12 10.98 -78.35 -3.12
CA SER A 12 11.91 -77.42 -3.82
C SER A 12 11.88 -76.05 -3.14
N MET A 13 13.05 -75.49 -2.81
CA MET A 13 13.21 -74.13 -2.31
C MET A 13 12.81 -73.12 -3.38
N HIS A 14 12.17 -72.01 -2.99
CA HIS A 14 12.59 -70.62 -3.31
C HIS A 14 11.59 -69.62 -2.70
N LYS A 15 12.09 -68.63 -1.94
CA LYS A 15 11.33 -67.49 -1.42
C LYS A 15 10.89 -66.57 -2.57
N PRO A 16 9.63 -66.07 -2.64
CA PRO A 16 9.30 -64.87 -3.39
C PRO A 16 9.42 -63.65 -2.46
N ARG A 17 10.50 -62.86 -2.59
CA ARG A 17 10.59 -61.60 -3.34
C ARG A 17 9.50 -60.58 -3.00
N LEU A 18 9.95 -59.58 -2.21
CA LEU A 18 9.44 -58.22 -2.14
C LEU A 18 8.90 -57.75 -3.49
N LEU A 19 7.60 -57.42 -3.58
CA LEU A 19 7.06 -56.67 -4.73
C LEU A 19 5.62 -56.19 -4.51
N TRP A 20 5.30 -55.56 -3.37
CA TRP A 20 3.97 -54.91 -3.20
C TRP A 20 3.99 -53.60 -2.39
N ALA A 21 5.10 -52.86 -2.41
CA ALA A 21 5.17 -51.52 -1.79
C ALA A 21 5.47 -50.38 -2.78
N GLY A 22 5.60 -50.68 -4.08
CA GLY A 22 6.03 -49.69 -5.08
C GLY A 22 4.93 -48.92 -5.79
N LEU A 23 3.66 -49.38 -5.80
CA LEU A 23 2.67 -48.86 -6.74
C LEU A 23 1.64 -47.87 -6.15
N LEU A 24 1.76 -47.50 -4.88
CA LEU A 24 0.84 -46.54 -4.22
C LEU A 24 1.51 -45.23 -3.78
N LEU A 25 2.84 -45.11 -3.87
CA LEU A 25 3.52 -43.84 -3.62
C LEU A 25 3.67 -42.94 -4.86
N GLU A 26 3.66 -43.51 -6.08
CA GLU A 26 3.89 -42.71 -7.29
C GLU A 26 2.70 -41.83 -7.71
N LYS A 27 1.48 -42.10 -7.23
CA LYS A 27 0.30 -41.30 -7.59
C LYS A 27 -0.02 -40.15 -6.63
N LYS A 28 0.56 -40.13 -5.42
CA LYS A 28 0.44 -38.97 -4.51
C LYS A 28 1.58 -37.97 -4.67
N LEU A 29 2.73 -38.39 -5.20
CA LEU A 29 3.84 -37.47 -5.49
C LEU A 29 3.68 -36.75 -6.83
N PHE A 30 2.81 -37.23 -7.73
CA PHE A 30 2.53 -36.53 -8.99
C PHE A 30 1.71 -35.24 -8.81
N TRP A 31 1.07 -35.07 -7.65
CA TRP A 31 0.35 -33.84 -7.26
C TRP A 31 1.19 -32.88 -6.42
N CYS A 32 2.49 -33.16 -6.21
CA CYS A 32 3.39 -32.25 -5.48
C CYS A 32 4.41 -31.54 -6.40
N THR A 33 4.54 -31.99 -7.65
CA THR A 33 5.43 -31.42 -8.68
C THR A 33 4.71 -30.72 -9.83
N MET A 34 3.38 -30.62 -9.78
CA MET A 34 2.65 -29.52 -10.41
C MET A 34 2.55 -28.35 -9.42
N ILE A 35 3.70 -27.88 -8.92
CA ILE A 35 3.79 -26.46 -8.63
C ILE A 35 3.65 -25.82 -10.01
N VAL A 36 2.42 -25.43 -10.34
CA VAL A 36 2.19 -24.46 -11.40
C VAL A 36 3.18 -23.35 -11.08
N ARG A 37 4.22 -23.20 -11.90
CA ARG A 37 4.97 -21.94 -11.96
C ARG A 37 3.95 -20.92 -12.42
N MET A 38 3.12 -20.45 -11.49
CA MET A 38 2.48 -19.18 -11.63
C MET A 38 3.65 -18.23 -11.57
N ASP A 39 4.15 -17.83 -12.74
CA ASP A 39 4.93 -16.61 -12.87
C ASP A 39 3.98 -15.49 -12.42
N ILE A 40 3.89 -15.29 -11.10
CA ILE A 40 3.25 -14.12 -10.53
C ILE A 40 4.14 -12.98 -10.99
N SER A 41 3.71 -12.28 -12.03
CA SER A 41 4.39 -11.08 -12.50
C SER A 41 4.13 -9.98 -11.48
N TYR A 42 5.16 -9.62 -10.72
CA TYR A 42 5.11 -8.50 -9.80
C TYR A 42 5.42 -7.21 -10.55
N ILE A 43 4.72 -6.13 -10.22
CA ILE A 43 5.05 -4.78 -10.68
C ILE A 43 6.14 -4.24 -9.74
N ARG A 44 7.30 -3.86 -10.29
CA ARG A 44 8.34 -3.21 -9.49
C ARG A 44 8.00 -1.74 -9.27
N VAL A 45 7.92 -1.32 -8.01
CA VAL A 45 7.48 0.02 -7.59
C VAL A 45 8.59 0.72 -6.81
N ALA A 46 8.89 1.95 -7.18
CA ALA A 46 9.69 2.87 -6.37
C ALA A 46 8.77 3.88 -5.69
N ALA A 47 8.69 3.85 -4.36
CA ALA A 47 7.89 4.78 -3.57
C ALA A 47 8.77 5.93 -3.07
N GLY A 48 8.35 7.18 -3.29
CA GLY A 48 9.05 8.40 -2.85
C GLY A 48 8.91 8.71 -1.35
N THR A 49 8.94 7.66 -0.52
CA THR A 49 8.91 7.74 0.94
C THR A 49 9.50 6.48 1.60
N LYS A 50 10.06 6.64 2.80
CA LYS A 50 10.39 5.54 3.73
C LYS A 50 9.39 5.39 4.89
N ASN A 51 8.34 6.20 4.90
CA ASN A 51 7.34 6.16 5.96
C ASN A 51 6.51 4.86 5.85
N THR A 52 6.57 4.01 6.87
CA THR A 52 5.91 2.70 6.89
C THR A 52 4.41 2.77 6.67
N LEU A 53 3.72 3.77 7.22
CA LEU A 53 2.29 3.99 7.02
C LEU A 53 1.98 4.28 5.55
N LYS A 54 2.77 5.13 4.88
CA LYS A 54 2.59 5.40 3.44
C LYS A 54 2.90 4.17 2.58
N LEU A 55 3.92 3.39 2.94
CA LEU A 55 4.24 2.14 2.25
C LEU A 55 3.12 1.10 2.44
N GLY A 56 2.54 1.01 3.63
CA GLY A 56 1.36 0.19 3.92
C GLY A 56 0.16 0.59 3.06
N ALA A 57 -0.13 1.89 2.99
CA ALA A 57 -1.20 2.42 2.15
C ALA A 57 -1.05 2.04 0.66
N ILE A 58 0.17 2.13 0.11
CA ILE A 58 0.46 1.71 -1.27
C ILE A 58 0.21 0.20 -1.43
N SER A 59 0.77 -0.61 -0.52
CA SER A 59 0.66 -2.06 -0.57
C SER A 59 -0.80 -2.52 -0.52
N ASN A 60 -1.59 -1.94 0.40
CA ASN A 60 -3.01 -2.24 0.56
C ASN A 60 -3.82 -1.84 -0.67
N ALA A 61 -3.49 -0.72 -1.32
CA ALA A 61 -4.18 -0.25 -2.52
C ALA A 61 -3.95 -1.17 -3.72
N PHE A 62 -2.70 -1.59 -3.94
CA PHE A 62 -2.37 -2.55 -5.02
C PHE A 62 -3.00 -3.91 -4.75
N TYR A 63 -2.95 -4.39 -3.50
CA TYR A 63 -3.60 -5.64 -3.10
C TYR A 63 -5.11 -5.59 -3.35
N LYS A 64 -5.78 -4.50 -2.95
CA LYS A 64 -7.21 -4.26 -3.21
C LYS A 64 -7.54 -4.25 -4.70
N ALA A 65 -6.60 -3.82 -5.55
CA ALA A 65 -6.72 -3.85 -7.01
C ALA A 65 -6.43 -5.23 -7.64
N GLY A 66 -6.06 -6.24 -6.83
CA GLY A 66 -5.64 -7.55 -7.34
C GLY A 66 -4.27 -7.54 -8.02
N LEU A 67 -3.43 -6.55 -7.71
CA LEU A 67 -2.09 -6.38 -8.27
C LEU A 67 -1.02 -6.75 -7.22
N PHE A 68 -0.02 -7.49 -7.66
CA PHE A 68 1.13 -7.84 -6.82
C PHE A 68 2.31 -6.93 -7.15
N ILE A 69 2.96 -6.39 -6.12
CA ILE A 69 4.08 -5.47 -6.29
C ILE A 69 5.32 -5.92 -5.51
N GLU A 70 6.48 -5.57 -6.05
CA GLU A 70 7.75 -5.53 -5.33
C GLU A 70 8.10 -4.06 -5.15
N MET A 71 8.08 -3.56 -3.91
CA MET A 71 8.18 -2.13 -3.63
C MET A 71 9.43 -1.78 -2.84
N GLU A 72 10.14 -0.74 -3.27
CA GLU A 72 11.26 -0.13 -2.54
C GLU A 72 10.93 1.33 -2.16
N GLY A 73 11.20 1.70 -0.91
CA GLY A 73 10.98 3.06 -0.39
C GLY A 73 12.24 3.92 -0.46
N HIS A 74 12.13 5.08 -1.11
CA HIS A 74 13.22 6.03 -1.30
C HIS A 74 12.99 7.31 -0.49
N ASP A 75 14.04 7.79 0.17
CA ASP A 75 14.01 9.08 0.87
C ASP A 75 14.39 10.19 -0.12
N VAL A 76 13.37 10.89 -0.62
CA VAL A 76 13.50 11.91 -1.67
C VAL A 76 12.79 13.20 -1.26
N PRO A 77 13.32 14.37 -1.66
CA PRO A 77 12.70 15.65 -1.38
C PRO A 77 11.41 15.86 -2.20
N SER A 78 10.47 16.61 -1.62
CA SER A 78 9.21 17.02 -2.29
C SER A 78 9.28 18.39 -2.96
N ASP A 79 10.35 19.17 -2.77
CA ASP A 79 10.54 20.58 -3.21
C ASP A 79 9.48 21.61 -2.80
N VAL A 80 8.45 21.19 -2.08
CA VAL A 80 7.41 22.06 -1.54
C VAL A 80 7.63 22.30 -0.04
N PRO A 81 6.98 23.33 0.55
CA PRO A 81 7.09 23.60 1.97
C PRO A 81 6.82 22.38 2.84
N LYS A 82 7.40 22.39 4.05
CA LYS A 82 7.27 21.30 5.04
C LYS A 82 5.81 20.90 5.29
N GLN A 83 4.89 21.87 5.28
CA GLN A 83 3.45 21.69 5.34
C GLN A 83 2.82 22.42 4.15
N PRO A 84 2.38 21.70 3.10
CA PRO A 84 1.65 22.30 1.99
C PRO A 84 0.30 22.87 2.44
N PHE A 85 -0.05 24.04 1.91
CA PHE A 85 -1.31 24.73 2.21
C PHE A 85 -2.22 24.94 0.99
N THR A 86 -1.75 24.54 -0.19
CA THR A 86 -2.52 24.61 -1.44
C THR A 86 -2.57 23.26 -2.13
N ARG A 87 -3.64 23.03 -2.93
CA ARG A 87 -3.72 21.82 -3.77
C ARG A 87 -2.54 21.71 -4.74
N SER A 88 -2.08 22.84 -5.28
CA SER A 88 -0.93 22.88 -6.20
C SER A 88 0.33 22.35 -5.52
N GLU A 89 0.66 22.85 -4.33
CA GLU A 89 1.82 22.38 -3.57
C GLU A 89 1.70 20.89 -3.20
N VAL A 90 0.51 20.42 -2.80
CA VAL A 90 0.30 19.00 -2.51
C VAL A 90 0.57 18.15 -3.75
N ARG A 91 0.00 18.54 -4.89
CA ARG A 91 0.16 17.82 -6.15
C ARG A 91 1.61 17.81 -6.62
N GLU A 92 2.28 18.96 -6.64
CA GLU A 92 3.67 19.06 -7.07
C GLU A 92 4.61 18.33 -6.12
N GLY A 93 4.35 18.35 -4.82
CA GLY A 93 5.10 17.55 -3.85
C GLY A 93 4.99 16.05 -4.10
N ALA A 94 3.78 15.56 -4.38
CA ALA A 94 3.56 14.16 -4.74
C ALA A 94 4.25 13.82 -6.08
N ARG A 95 4.14 14.69 -7.08
CA ARG A 95 4.76 14.50 -8.39
C ARG A 95 6.29 14.45 -8.31
N ALA A 96 6.88 15.37 -7.57
CA ALA A 96 8.32 15.45 -7.35
C ALA A 96 8.87 14.19 -6.67
N ARG A 97 8.16 13.69 -5.64
CA ARG A 97 8.47 12.41 -4.99
C ARG A 97 8.41 11.22 -5.94
N ALA A 98 7.36 11.14 -6.76
CA ALA A 98 7.16 10.04 -7.70
C ALA A 98 8.29 9.96 -8.73
N MET A 99 8.66 11.10 -9.32
CA MET A 99 9.71 11.18 -10.33
C MET A 99 11.09 10.84 -9.75
N ARG A 100 11.44 11.40 -8.58
CA ARG A 100 12.73 11.10 -7.95
C ARG A 100 12.87 9.66 -7.48
N ALA A 101 11.78 9.05 -7.02
CA ALA A 101 11.79 7.63 -6.69
C ALA A 101 12.05 6.78 -7.94
N MET A 102 11.40 7.11 -9.07
CA MET A 102 11.64 6.46 -10.35
C MET A 102 13.10 6.62 -10.82
N GLU A 103 13.68 7.81 -10.68
CA GLU A 103 15.09 8.08 -11.00
C GLU A 103 16.07 7.31 -10.10
N ALA A 104 15.74 7.17 -8.81
CA ALA A 104 16.57 6.45 -7.84
C ALA A 104 16.55 4.93 -8.04
N ASN A 105 15.57 4.39 -8.78
CA ASN A 105 15.42 2.95 -9.00
C ASN A 105 15.29 2.62 -10.50
N THR A 106 16.42 2.35 -11.13
CA THR A 106 16.49 1.93 -12.53
C THR A 106 15.94 0.53 -12.79
N GLY A 107 15.41 -0.18 -11.78
CA GLY A 107 14.62 -1.41 -11.92
C GLY A 107 13.10 -1.23 -11.91
N ALA A 108 12.58 -0.16 -11.28
CA ALA A 108 11.15 0.08 -11.07
C ALA A 108 10.34 0.41 -12.35
N GLN A 109 9.18 -0.22 -12.49
CA GLN A 109 8.23 0.07 -13.58
C GLN A 109 7.35 1.29 -13.28
N LEU A 110 7.06 1.54 -12.00
CA LEU A 110 6.27 2.67 -11.53
C LEU A 110 7.00 3.46 -10.44
N GLY A 111 6.90 4.78 -10.51
CA GLY A 111 7.28 5.71 -9.44
C GLY A 111 6.02 6.23 -8.76
N ILE A 112 5.94 6.16 -7.44
CA ILE A 112 4.76 6.58 -6.66
C ILE A 112 5.15 7.64 -5.64
N GLY A 113 4.41 8.74 -5.62
CA GLY A 113 4.58 9.80 -4.63
C GLY A 113 3.26 10.12 -3.95
N ILE A 114 3.29 10.26 -2.62
CA ILE A 114 2.14 10.66 -1.80
C ILE A 114 2.52 11.89 -0.98
N GLU A 115 1.74 12.96 -1.11
CA GLU A 115 1.90 14.18 -0.32
C GLU A 115 0.57 14.52 0.36
N THR A 116 0.65 15.06 1.58
CA THR A 116 -0.50 15.46 2.39
C THR A 116 -0.42 16.95 2.67
N GLY A 117 -1.54 17.65 2.65
CA GLY A 117 -1.60 19.09 2.94
C GLY A 117 -2.88 19.48 3.65
N ILE A 118 -2.92 20.75 4.07
CA ILE A 118 -4.10 21.37 4.68
C ILE A 118 -4.55 22.50 3.76
N ILE A 119 -5.68 22.36 3.07
CA ILE A 119 -6.19 23.39 2.15
C ILE A 119 -7.27 24.24 2.80
N CYS A 120 -7.45 25.48 2.35
CA CYS A 120 -8.56 26.34 2.75
C CYS A 120 -9.41 26.65 1.51
N ASP A 121 -10.73 26.58 1.61
CA ASP A 121 -11.68 26.70 0.49
C ASP A 121 -11.85 28.15 -0.07
N GLY A 122 -10.93 29.07 0.23
CA GLY A 122 -11.05 30.50 -0.11
C GLY A 122 -9.79 31.25 -0.60
N HIS A 123 -8.79 30.57 -1.19
CA HIS A 123 -7.58 31.15 -1.84
C HIS A 123 -6.30 31.37 -1.00
N GLY A 124 -6.05 30.56 0.03
CA GLY A 124 -4.78 30.59 0.77
C GLY A 124 -4.85 31.34 2.10
N PRO A 125 -3.74 31.46 2.84
CA PRO A 125 -3.77 31.41 4.30
C PRO A 125 -4.24 32.74 4.90
N ARG A 126 -5.19 32.72 5.87
CA ARG A 126 -5.26 33.77 6.93
C ARG A 126 -5.70 33.23 8.29
N LEU A 127 -4.78 33.33 9.26
CA LEU A 127 -5.06 33.55 10.70
C LEU A 127 -5.14 35.08 10.94
N PRO A 128 -5.48 35.63 12.11
CA PRO A 128 -5.88 35.04 13.40
C PRO A 128 -7.24 35.56 13.95
N GLY A 129 -7.89 34.76 14.79
CA GLY A 129 -9.07 35.18 15.58
C GLY A 129 -10.41 34.54 15.21
N LEU A 130 -10.42 33.40 14.51
CA LEU A 130 -11.65 32.69 14.09
C LEU A 130 -12.59 33.64 13.30
N THR A 131 -12.30 33.88 12.03
CA THR A 131 -13.27 34.58 11.18
C THR A 131 -14.49 33.69 11.00
N SER A 132 -15.55 34.08 11.72
CA SER A 132 -16.98 33.91 11.41
C SER A 132 -17.29 32.80 10.40
N ASP A 133 -17.51 31.58 10.89
CA ASP A 133 -18.22 30.46 10.24
C ASP A 133 -17.89 30.09 8.78
N GLY A 134 -16.83 30.64 8.15
CA GLY A 134 -16.64 30.58 6.70
C GLY A 134 -15.38 29.87 6.17
N ASP A 135 -14.23 29.98 6.85
CA ASP A 135 -12.96 29.47 6.31
C ASP A 135 -12.57 28.12 6.92
N ALA A 136 -13.18 27.04 6.41
CA ALA A 136 -12.83 25.67 6.80
C ALA A 136 -11.49 25.26 6.19
N HIS A 137 -10.65 24.62 7.00
CA HIS A 137 -9.40 24.01 6.56
C HIS A 137 -9.60 22.50 6.41
N PHE A 138 -9.10 21.90 5.35
CA PHE A 138 -9.29 20.49 5.07
C PHE A 138 -7.96 19.76 4.91
N GLU A 139 -7.80 18.64 5.64
CA GLU A 139 -6.71 17.71 5.39
C GLU A 139 -7.01 16.88 4.14
N ILE A 140 -6.06 16.87 3.21
CA ILE A 140 -6.13 16.13 1.95
C ILE A 140 -4.81 15.43 1.67
N ALA A 141 -4.86 14.43 0.79
CA ALA A 141 -3.70 13.79 0.21
C ALA A 141 -3.83 13.66 -1.31
N CYS A 142 -2.69 13.71 -2.01
CA CYS A 142 -2.59 13.38 -3.42
C CYS A 142 -1.60 12.23 -3.60
N CYS A 143 -1.96 11.27 -4.45
CA CYS A 143 -1.09 10.24 -4.97
C CYS A 143 -0.83 10.50 -6.46
N ILE A 144 0.44 10.51 -6.85
CA ILE A 144 0.89 10.58 -8.24
C ILE A 144 1.64 9.30 -8.59
N ILE A 145 1.31 8.73 -9.75
CA ILE A 145 2.00 7.57 -10.33
C ILE A 145 2.60 7.98 -11.66
N VAL A 146 3.90 7.72 -11.84
CA VAL A 146 4.62 7.91 -13.10
C VAL A 146 5.18 6.60 -13.64
N ASP A 147 5.24 6.48 -14.96
CA ASP A 147 5.92 5.37 -15.63
C ASP A 147 7.44 5.62 -15.73
N ARG A 148 8.15 4.68 -16.35
CA ARG A 148 9.60 4.74 -16.57
C ARG A 148 10.05 5.89 -17.47
N ASN A 149 9.16 6.43 -18.29
CA ASN A 149 9.41 7.59 -19.12
C ASN A 149 9.00 8.89 -18.41
N LEU A 150 8.75 8.84 -17.10
CA LEU A 150 8.28 9.94 -16.26
C LEU A 150 6.93 10.52 -16.71
N ARG A 151 6.14 9.74 -17.45
CA ARG A 151 4.78 10.13 -17.86
C ARG A 151 3.82 9.94 -16.71
N LEU A 152 2.91 10.88 -16.53
CA LEU A 152 1.83 10.76 -15.56
C LEU A 152 0.86 9.66 -16.00
N VAL A 153 0.80 8.57 -15.23
CA VAL A 153 -0.06 7.42 -15.50
C VAL A 153 -1.15 7.23 -14.44
N GLY A 154 -1.08 7.96 -13.33
CA GLY A 154 -2.11 7.95 -12.30
C GLY A 154 -2.08 9.20 -11.44
N GLU A 155 -3.27 9.69 -11.10
CA GLU A 155 -3.47 10.77 -10.12
C GLU A 155 -4.74 10.44 -9.33
N GLY A 156 -4.62 10.45 -8.01
CA GLY A 156 -5.73 10.17 -7.10
C GLY A 156 -5.67 11.07 -5.88
N TRP A 157 -6.84 11.47 -5.39
CA TRP A 157 -6.97 12.35 -4.24
C TRP A 157 -7.74 11.64 -3.14
N SER A 158 -7.37 11.88 -1.88
CA SER A 158 -8.17 11.40 -0.76
C SER A 158 -9.48 12.17 -0.65
N ALA A 159 -10.44 11.61 0.09
CA ALA A 159 -11.49 12.43 0.67
C ALA A 159 -10.87 13.56 1.52
N ALA A 160 -11.53 14.70 1.56
CA ALA A 160 -11.16 15.84 2.38
C ALA A 160 -11.87 15.74 3.74
N ILE A 161 -11.19 16.10 4.82
CA ILE A 161 -11.78 16.17 6.16
C ILE A 161 -11.47 17.52 6.79
N GLU A 162 -12.49 18.14 7.39
CA GLU A 162 -12.31 19.40 8.12
C GLU A 162 -11.31 19.19 9.27
N THR A 163 -10.32 20.06 9.33
CA THR A 163 -9.28 20.05 10.36
C THR A 163 -9.76 20.86 11.56
N PRO A 164 -9.76 20.29 12.78
CA PRO A 164 -10.22 20.99 13.97
C PRO A 164 -9.50 22.33 14.16
N LYS A 165 -10.24 23.41 14.45
CA LYS A 165 -9.69 24.78 14.59
C LYS A 165 -8.52 24.87 15.58
N LYS A 166 -8.54 24.08 16.67
CA LYS A 166 -7.44 24.00 17.66
C LYS A 166 -6.15 23.39 17.08
N VAL A 167 -6.27 22.47 16.13
CA VAL A 167 -5.12 21.88 15.43
C VAL A 167 -4.50 22.93 14.50
N ILE A 168 -5.33 23.64 13.72
CA ILE A 168 -4.89 24.74 12.86
C ILE A 168 -4.20 25.84 13.67
N ALA A 169 -4.83 26.29 14.77
CA ALA A 169 -4.25 27.31 15.63
C ALA A 169 -2.87 26.90 16.17
N LEU A 170 -2.73 25.65 16.63
CA LEU A 170 -1.46 25.16 17.16
C LEU A 170 -0.39 24.98 16.07
N MET A 171 -0.77 24.46 14.89
CA MET A 171 0.12 24.34 13.73
C MET A 171 0.75 25.68 13.38
N MET A 172 -0.05 26.74 13.39
CA MET A 172 0.37 28.04 12.92
C MET A 172 1.16 28.81 14.00
N ASN A 173 0.73 28.73 15.26
CA ASN A 173 1.43 29.37 16.38
C ASN A 173 2.82 28.77 16.62
N GLU A 174 2.99 27.46 16.38
CA GLU A 174 4.23 26.74 16.67
C GLU A 174 4.97 26.27 15.39
N ASN A 175 4.50 26.64 14.20
CA ASN A 175 5.06 26.21 12.91
C ASN A 175 5.21 24.68 12.79
N LEU A 176 4.15 23.95 13.15
CA LEU A 176 4.10 22.48 13.20
C LEU A 176 3.38 21.89 11.98
N LYS A 177 3.72 20.64 11.64
CA LYS A 177 2.87 19.80 10.77
C LYS A 177 1.61 19.37 11.52
N SER A 178 0.56 18.99 10.80
CA SER A 178 -0.72 18.58 11.41
C SER A 178 -0.58 17.45 12.45
N TYR A 179 0.17 16.38 12.12
CA TYR A 179 0.39 15.28 13.06
C TYR A 179 1.17 15.70 14.32
N MET A 180 2.09 16.67 14.21
CA MET A 180 2.83 17.17 15.37
C MET A 180 1.92 17.99 16.29
N ALA A 181 1.00 18.77 15.72
CA ALA A 181 -0.01 19.49 16.49
C ALA A 181 -0.96 18.50 17.21
N VAL A 182 -1.41 17.43 16.54
CA VAL A 182 -2.23 16.40 17.19
C VAL A 182 -1.44 15.66 18.27
N ALA A 183 -0.17 15.32 18.03
CA ALA A 183 0.70 14.69 19.02
C ALA A 183 0.82 15.54 20.28
N ARG A 184 0.98 16.85 20.12
CA ARG A 184 1.05 17.79 21.23
C ARG A 184 -0.28 17.95 21.98
N LEU A 185 -1.41 17.96 21.27
CA LEU A 185 -2.74 18.02 21.89
C LEU A 185 -3.14 16.74 22.63
N THR A 186 -2.62 15.59 22.21
CA THR A 186 -2.99 14.28 22.77
C THR A 186 -1.96 13.71 23.73
N GLY A 187 -0.73 14.23 23.73
CA GLY A 187 0.41 13.66 24.45
C GLY A 187 0.94 12.36 23.83
N LYS A 188 0.50 11.98 22.62
CA LYS A 188 0.90 10.75 21.93
C LYS A 188 1.87 11.07 20.79
N SER A 189 3.09 10.55 20.86
CA SER A 189 4.14 10.84 19.86
C SER A 189 3.86 10.29 18.46
N ASP A 190 3.03 9.26 18.37
CA ASP A 190 2.63 8.54 17.15
C ASP A 190 1.23 8.96 16.66
N ALA A 191 0.77 10.15 17.02
CA ALA A 191 -0.60 10.56 16.75
C ALA A 191 -0.96 10.59 15.25
N ASP A 192 -2.06 9.92 14.93
CA ASP A 192 -2.71 9.92 13.63
C ASP A 192 -3.79 11.02 13.59
N THR A 193 -3.68 11.93 12.62
CA THR A 193 -4.59 13.08 12.44
C THR A 193 -6.03 12.64 12.17
N ILE A 194 -6.22 11.71 11.23
CA ILE A 194 -7.54 11.23 10.80
C ILE A 194 -8.21 10.43 11.92
N HIS A 195 -7.45 9.58 12.60
CA HIS A 195 -7.92 8.85 13.77
C HIS A 195 -8.39 9.80 14.86
N TYR A 196 -7.63 10.87 15.10
CA TYR A 196 -8.03 11.91 16.04
C TYR A 196 -9.30 12.65 15.62
N TYR A 197 -9.41 13.07 14.35
CA TYR A 197 -10.55 13.83 13.84
C TYR A 197 -11.86 13.01 13.87
N THR A 198 -11.76 11.70 13.64
CA THR A 198 -12.92 10.82 13.52
C THR A 198 -13.31 10.10 14.81
N GLY A 199 -12.58 10.32 15.90
CA GLY A 199 -12.78 9.61 17.16
C GLY A 199 -12.47 8.11 17.05
N GLY A 200 -11.46 7.77 16.25
CA GLY A 200 -10.94 6.41 16.09
C GLY A 200 -11.74 5.49 15.18
N ARG A 201 -12.61 6.03 14.32
CA ARG A 201 -13.45 5.24 13.40
C ARG A 201 -12.78 4.92 12.06
N THR A 202 -11.70 5.63 11.73
CA THR A 202 -10.80 5.35 10.60
C THR A 202 -9.42 5.96 10.90
N ASP A 203 -8.47 5.82 9.99
CA ASP A 203 -7.07 6.26 10.16
C ASP A 203 -6.48 6.81 8.85
N ARG A 204 -5.25 7.34 8.93
CA ARG A 204 -4.57 7.87 7.75
C ARG A 204 -4.22 6.79 6.74
N GLU A 205 -3.85 5.59 7.19
CA GLU A 205 -3.45 4.52 6.26
C GLU A 205 -4.60 4.18 5.32
N THR A 206 -5.81 4.06 5.85
CA THR A 206 -7.04 3.83 5.09
C THR A 206 -7.30 4.95 4.07
N VAL A 207 -7.27 6.21 4.54
CA VAL A 207 -7.53 7.37 3.67
C VAL A 207 -6.48 7.52 2.57
N LEU A 208 -5.21 7.26 2.88
CA LEU A 208 -4.13 7.28 1.89
C LEU A 208 -4.25 6.10 0.91
N SER A 209 -4.63 4.92 1.39
CA SER A 209 -4.80 3.74 0.55
C SER A 209 -5.89 3.95 -0.50
N ASP A 210 -7.01 4.59 -0.13
CA ASP A 210 -8.05 4.93 -1.10
C ASP A 210 -7.57 5.95 -2.14
N ALA A 211 -6.76 6.95 -1.76
CA ALA A 211 -6.17 7.89 -2.72
C ALA A 211 -5.25 7.19 -3.73
N VAL A 212 -4.44 6.21 -3.26
CA VAL A 212 -3.60 5.39 -4.13
C VAL A 212 -4.46 4.50 -5.04
N PHE A 213 -5.49 3.86 -4.49
CA PHE A 213 -6.40 3.01 -5.25
C PHE A 213 -7.07 3.78 -6.39
N LEU A 214 -7.54 5.00 -6.12
CA LEU A 214 -8.09 5.88 -7.15
C LEU A 214 -7.04 6.27 -8.21
N ALA A 215 -5.78 6.47 -7.83
CA ALA A 215 -4.71 6.78 -8.78
C ALA A 215 -4.44 5.61 -9.77
N LEU A 216 -4.81 4.38 -9.43
CA LEU A 216 -4.70 3.21 -10.31
C LEU A 216 -5.77 3.17 -11.41
N ALA A 217 -6.80 4.02 -11.34
CA ALA A 217 -7.98 3.94 -12.19
C ALA A 217 -7.64 3.92 -13.69
N ARG A 218 -6.78 4.85 -14.11
CA ARG A 218 -6.46 5.11 -15.52
C ARG A 218 -5.78 3.95 -16.24
N VAL A 219 -4.88 3.22 -15.56
CA VAL A 219 -4.02 2.23 -16.22
C VAL A 219 -4.31 0.80 -15.76
N TYR A 220 -4.87 0.63 -14.56
CA TYR A 220 -5.01 -0.70 -13.97
C TYR A 220 -6.45 -1.09 -13.66
N LEU A 221 -7.33 -0.15 -13.27
CA LEU A 221 -8.70 -0.51 -12.91
C LEU A 221 -9.68 -0.44 -14.09
N ASN A 222 -9.59 0.61 -14.92
CA ASN A 222 -10.49 0.77 -16.07
C ASN A 222 -9.85 1.57 -17.21
N PRO A 223 -8.88 1.02 -17.95
CA PRO A 223 -8.18 1.75 -19.01
C PRO A 223 -9.08 2.22 -20.15
N GLU A 224 -10.16 1.49 -20.45
CA GLU A 224 -11.09 1.81 -21.54
C GLU A 224 -11.82 3.15 -21.29
N ALA A 225 -12.09 3.50 -20.03
CA ALA A 225 -12.74 4.77 -19.70
C ALA A 225 -11.84 6.02 -19.86
N TYR A 226 -10.55 5.85 -20.16
CA TYR A 226 -9.56 6.93 -20.25
C TYR A 226 -8.86 7.03 -21.63
N GLN A 227 -9.40 6.35 -22.64
CA GLN A 227 -9.01 6.48 -24.06
C GLN A 227 -9.82 7.59 -24.73
#